data_AF-A0A382LQC4-F1
#
_entry.id   AF-A0A382LQC4-F1
#
_cell.length_a   1.000
_cell.length_b   1.000
_cell.length_c   1.000
_cell.angle_alpha   90.00
_cell.angle_beta   90.00
_cell.angle_gamma   90.00
#
_symmetry.space_group_name_H-M   'P 1'
#
loop_
_entity.id
_entity.type
_entity.pdbx_description
1 polymer ?
#
loop_
_entity_poly.entity_id
_entity_poly.type
_entity_poly.pdbx_seq_one_letter_code
_entity_poly.pdbx_strand_id
1 'polypeptide(L)'
;NRGRGATAPEISLKDPLAGLGFTYLLTGWINEITPGDGLLRLRAPIVSSVTGPITGDVRYEVIVSRQSNDVNIAGGGHLAYEPTEEGLEEAVLSQRLYQTDPRVPIERAGFDLEIDSEPDSNQPLVTLSLQGGFKPGYIYELIYEAMNPVLAGAGMAGIRDLVSLIRYEGKGSGVLEELNLPNINHTVAYGFSQSGRLLRQYLYDGFNADLDKRIVFDGVVPFIAGSGYGMFNNRFAMPPRTSGQHSNYLYPTDLFPFTYGETTDPYSGRSDGVLKKARQSNTVPKLMHIQTSNEYWVRGGSLPHTNPDGTEDAELPSEVRFYTIGGSQHGSGNGRPRPATTGQLPRNPNLWNPIGMSLVVRMFE
;
A
#
# COMPACT_ATOMS: atom_id res chain seq x y z
N ASN A 1 1.17 5.04 6.74
CA ASN A 1 1.04 5.36 5.30
C ASN A 1 0.35 6.69 4.99
N ARG A 2 -0.21 7.42 5.97
CA ARG A 2 -0.74 8.77 5.74
C ARG A 2 0.02 9.82 6.55
N GLY A 3 1.32 9.55 6.76
CA GLY A 3 2.19 10.38 7.58
C GLY A 3 1.94 10.27 9.09
N ARG A 4 0.81 9.70 9.52
CA ARG A 4 0.44 9.55 10.92
C ARG A 4 0.24 8.08 11.28
N GLY A 5 0.44 7.79 12.55
CA GLY A 5 0.09 6.54 13.20
C GLY A 5 -0.21 6.81 14.67
N ALA A 6 -1.00 5.95 15.26
CA ALA A 6 -1.17 5.86 16.70
C ALA A 6 -0.96 4.39 17.06
N THR A 7 -0.44 4.13 18.25
CA THR A 7 -0.17 2.77 18.73
C THR A 7 -0.83 2.55 20.08
N ALA A 8 -0.94 1.31 20.54
CA ALA A 8 -1.38 1.09 21.92
C ALA A 8 -0.25 1.55 22.88
N PRO A 9 -0.56 2.14 24.05
CA PRO A 9 -1.89 2.39 24.59
C PRO A 9 -2.57 3.69 24.10
N GLU A 10 -1.91 4.52 23.27
CA GLU A 10 -2.41 5.83 22.84
C GLU A 10 -3.79 5.75 22.17
N ILE A 11 -4.05 4.69 21.40
CA ILE A 11 -5.36 4.45 20.77
C ILE A 11 -6.42 4.16 21.84
N SER A 12 -6.13 3.20 22.72
CA SER A 12 -7.03 2.76 23.79
C SER A 12 -6.31 1.86 24.78
N LEU A 13 -6.57 2.07 26.08
CA LEU A 13 -6.18 1.11 27.13
C LEU A 13 -6.91 -0.24 27.03
N LYS A 14 -7.97 -0.33 26.22
CA LYS A 14 -8.69 -1.58 25.94
C LYS A 14 -8.13 -2.33 24.73
N ASP A 15 -7.14 -1.77 24.04
CA ASP A 15 -6.47 -2.47 22.95
C ASP A 15 -5.77 -3.72 23.52
N PRO A 16 -5.93 -4.91 22.89
CA PRO A 16 -5.29 -6.13 23.36
C PRO A 16 -3.78 -6.02 23.57
N LEU A 17 -3.11 -5.11 22.87
CA LEU A 17 -1.66 -4.91 23.00
C LEU A 17 -1.26 -3.96 24.14
N ALA A 18 -2.19 -3.15 24.67
CA ALA A 18 -1.89 -2.06 25.61
C ALA A 18 -1.24 -2.51 26.92
N GLY A 19 -1.55 -3.73 27.38
CA GLY A 19 -1.03 -4.30 28.64
C GLY A 19 0.26 -5.11 28.50
N LEU A 20 0.82 -5.24 27.29
CA LEU A 20 1.88 -6.21 27.01
C LEU A 20 3.30 -5.61 26.98
N GLY A 21 3.44 -4.29 27.17
CA GLY A 21 4.75 -3.64 27.29
C GLY A 21 5.58 -3.63 26.00
N PHE A 22 4.94 -3.68 24.84
CA PHE A 22 5.64 -3.60 23.55
C PHE A 22 6.32 -2.23 23.35
N THR A 23 7.47 -2.26 22.69
CA THR A 23 8.06 -1.07 22.05
C THR A 23 7.48 -0.96 20.64
N TYR A 24 6.89 0.18 20.30
CA TYR A 24 6.30 0.41 18.99
C TYR A 24 7.21 1.26 18.11
N LEU A 25 7.39 0.82 16.87
CA LEU A 25 8.06 1.59 15.83
C LEU A 25 7.04 2.02 14.78
N LEU A 26 6.93 3.34 14.55
CA LEU A 26 6.23 3.92 13.41
C LEU A 26 7.26 4.51 12.45
N THR A 27 7.10 4.21 11.16
CA THR A 27 8.02 4.70 10.12
C THR A 27 7.25 5.21 8.90
N GLY A 28 7.77 6.28 8.30
CA GLY A 28 7.31 6.86 7.05
C GLY A 28 8.04 6.23 5.87
N TRP A 29 7.31 5.56 4.98
CA TRP A 29 7.90 4.73 3.92
C TRP A 29 7.38 5.04 2.52
N ILE A 30 6.53 6.06 2.35
CA ILE A 30 6.10 6.57 1.04
C ILE A 30 6.46 8.03 0.88
N ASN A 31 6.72 8.44 -0.36
CA ASN A 31 7.23 9.76 -0.71
C ASN A 31 6.14 10.75 -1.10
N GLU A 32 5.05 10.30 -1.73
CA GLU A 32 4.04 11.21 -2.30
C GLU A 32 3.05 11.77 -1.27
N ILE A 33 3.45 11.94 -0.01
CA ILE A 33 2.62 12.60 1.02
C ILE A 33 2.93 14.08 1.02
N THR A 34 1.89 14.93 0.96
CA THR A 34 2.02 16.37 1.13
C THR A 34 2.72 16.67 2.47
N PRO A 35 3.81 17.47 2.49
CA PRO A 35 4.51 17.85 3.71
C PRO A 35 3.56 18.46 4.75
N GLY A 36 3.89 18.25 6.02
CA GLY A 36 3.12 18.80 7.13
C GLY A 36 3.71 18.39 8.48
N ASP A 37 3.37 19.16 9.51
CA ASP A 37 3.91 18.97 10.84
C ASP A 37 3.60 17.58 11.40
N GLY A 38 4.65 16.94 11.92
CA GLY A 38 4.58 15.60 12.52
C GLY A 38 4.29 14.45 11.56
N LEU A 39 4.37 14.67 10.24
CA LEU A 39 4.17 13.61 9.26
C LEU A 39 5.46 12.80 9.02
N LEU A 40 5.39 11.49 9.26
CA LEU A 40 6.43 10.53 8.90
C LEU A 40 6.34 10.21 7.40
N ARG A 41 7.36 10.62 6.63
CA ARG A 41 7.40 10.42 5.18
C ARG A 41 8.80 9.99 4.72
N LEU A 42 8.84 9.29 3.60
CA LEU A 42 10.08 8.95 2.93
C LEU A 42 10.50 10.14 2.07
N ARG A 43 11.72 10.66 2.28
CA ARG A 43 12.35 11.57 1.32
C ARG A 43 13.13 10.74 0.30
N ALA A 44 12.43 10.24 -0.71
CA ALA A 44 13.04 9.39 -1.73
C ALA A 44 13.83 10.24 -2.74
N PRO A 45 15.08 9.90 -3.07
CA PRO A 45 15.82 10.61 -4.12
C PRO A 45 15.17 10.38 -5.50
N ILE A 46 15.32 11.36 -6.39
CA ILE A 46 15.01 11.21 -7.81
C ILE A 46 16.01 10.23 -8.42
N VAL A 47 15.52 9.32 -9.26
CA VAL A 47 16.34 8.42 -10.07
C VAL A 47 16.48 9.03 -11.47
N SER A 48 17.70 9.36 -11.85
CA SER A 48 18.06 9.86 -13.18
C SER A 48 18.96 8.87 -13.92
N SER A 49 19.10 9.09 -15.23
CA SER A 49 20.06 8.37 -16.07
C SER A 49 21.29 9.25 -16.35
N VAL A 50 22.37 8.65 -16.86
CA VAL A 50 23.56 9.41 -17.30
C VAL A 50 23.25 10.37 -18.45
N THR A 51 22.17 10.14 -19.19
CA THR A 51 21.76 10.93 -20.36
C THR A 51 20.70 12.00 -20.04
N GLY A 52 20.17 12.04 -18.81
CA GLY A 52 19.13 13.01 -18.41
C GLY A 52 18.03 12.42 -17.53
N PRO A 53 16.94 13.19 -17.32
CA PRO A 53 15.76 12.74 -16.60
C PRO A 53 15.19 11.45 -17.20
N ILE A 54 14.64 10.59 -16.34
CA ILE A 54 13.87 9.44 -16.80
C ILE A 54 12.43 9.89 -17.00
N THR A 55 11.87 9.64 -18.18
CA THR A 55 10.47 9.93 -18.50
C THR A 55 9.64 8.65 -18.65
N GLY A 56 8.31 8.81 -18.66
CA GLY A 56 7.38 7.78 -19.07
C GLY A 56 5.95 8.05 -18.66
N ASP A 57 5.02 7.36 -19.32
CA ASP A 57 3.60 7.55 -19.08
C ASP A 57 3.18 7.16 -17.67
N VAL A 58 2.43 8.05 -17.06
CA VAL A 58 1.70 7.81 -15.82
C VAL A 58 0.22 7.85 -16.08
N ARG A 59 -0.52 6.99 -15.38
CA ARG A 59 -1.97 6.95 -15.43
C ARG A 59 -2.54 7.33 -14.09
N TYR A 60 -3.58 8.13 -14.10
CA TYR A 60 -4.37 8.53 -12.94
C TYR A 60 -5.86 8.30 -13.22
N GLU A 61 -6.54 7.55 -12.36
CA GLU A 61 -8.00 7.54 -12.34
C GLU A 61 -8.53 8.47 -11.25
N VAL A 62 -9.45 9.36 -11.61
CA VAL A 62 -10.03 10.33 -10.69
C VAL A 62 -11.54 10.15 -10.68
N ILE A 63 -12.10 10.09 -9.48
CA ILE A 63 -13.54 9.99 -9.25
C ILE A 63 -13.90 11.00 -8.17
N VAL A 64 -14.89 11.85 -8.46
CA VAL A 64 -15.41 12.80 -7.50
C VAL A 64 -16.72 12.29 -6.89
N SER A 65 -16.95 12.60 -5.61
CA SER A 65 -18.21 12.24 -4.91
C SER A 65 -19.24 13.38 -4.95
N ARG A 66 -18.84 14.56 -5.42
CA ARG A 66 -19.65 15.76 -5.57
C ARG A 66 -19.15 16.52 -6.81
N GLN A 67 -20.00 17.34 -7.39
CA GLN A 67 -19.59 18.18 -8.51
C GLN A 67 -18.42 19.07 -8.08
N SER A 68 -17.39 19.13 -8.92
CA SER A 68 -16.20 19.95 -8.75
C SER A 68 -15.70 20.33 -10.14
N ASN A 69 -15.04 21.48 -10.28
CA ASN A 69 -14.30 21.79 -11.50
C ASN A 69 -12.86 21.33 -11.43
N ASP A 70 -12.34 21.19 -10.20
CA ASP A 70 -10.93 20.95 -9.93
C ASP A 70 -10.77 19.75 -9.01
N VAL A 71 -9.71 18.98 -9.22
CA VAL A 71 -9.41 17.81 -8.39
C VAL A 71 -7.91 17.51 -8.40
N ASN A 72 -7.35 17.29 -7.21
CA ASN A 72 -6.00 16.74 -7.09
C ASN A 72 -6.00 15.30 -7.64
N ILE A 73 -5.20 15.05 -8.67
CA ILE A 73 -5.17 13.74 -9.36
C ILE A 73 -4.60 12.62 -8.48
N ALA A 74 -3.76 12.93 -7.50
CA ALA A 74 -3.21 11.97 -6.54
C ALA A 74 -4.16 11.69 -5.36
N GLY A 75 -5.19 12.53 -5.18
CA GLY A 75 -6.10 12.50 -4.05
C GLY A 75 -5.62 13.31 -2.85
N GLY A 76 -6.53 13.59 -1.91
CA GLY A 76 -6.25 14.49 -0.79
C GLY A 76 -5.06 14.06 0.07
N GLY A 77 -4.12 15.00 0.30
CA GLY A 77 -2.89 14.77 1.07
C GLY A 77 -1.80 14.01 0.33
N HIS A 78 -1.95 13.83 -0.99
CA HIS A 78 -0.99 13.17 -1.85
C HIS A 78 -0.52 14.06 -3.00
N LEU A 79 0.68 13.78 -3.49
CA LEU A 79 1.37 14.47 -4.58
C LEU A 79 1.48 13.55 -5.81
N ALA A 80 1.75 14.13 -6.98
CA ALA A 80 1.85 13.40 -8.24
C ALA A 80 3.26 13.46 -8.82
N TYR A 81 3.53 12.74 -9.91
CA TYR A 81 4.76 12.94 -10.65
C TYR A 81 4.65 14.18 -11.52
N GLU A 82 5.79 14.86 -11.69
CA GLU A 82 5.88 16.06 -12.51
C GLU A 82 5.69 15.70 -13.99
N PRO A 83 4.73 16.31 -14.71
CA PRO A 83 4.62 16.15 -16.16
C PRO A 83 5.84 16.74 -16.89
N THR A 84 6.21 16.18 -18.05
CA THR A 84 7.09 16.87 -19.00
C THR A 84 6.34 17.99 -19.72
N GLU A 85 7.04 18.89 -20.41
CA GLU A 85 6.39 19.91 -21.27
C GLU A 85 5.50 19.23 -22.33
N GLU A 86 6.04 18.23 -23.05
CA GLU A 86 5.28 17.41 -24.00
C GLU A 86 4.14 16.65 -23.32
N GLY A 87 4.37 16.11 -22.12
CA GLY A 87 3.34 15.43 -21.32
C GLY A 87 2.18 16.34 -20.93
N LEU A 88 2.41 17.63 -20.67
CA LEU A 88 1.35 18.61 -20.47
C LEU A 88 0.58 18.86 -21.77
N GLU A 89 1.28 19.07 -22.89
CA GLU A 89 0.66 19.37 -24.19
C GLU A 89 -0.20 18.20 -24.68
N GLU A 90 0.34 16.98 -24.64
CA GLU A 90 -0.24 15.75 -25.18
C GLU A 90 -1.02 14.93 -24.15
N ALA A 91 -1.29 15.47 -22.96
CA ALA A 91 -2.11 14.81 -21.95
C ALA A 91 -3.45 14.35 -22.53
N VAL A 92 -3.87 13.12 -22.20
CA VAL A 92 -5.14 12.54 -22.65
C VAL A 92 -6.06 12.35 -21.46
N LEU A 93 -7.29 12.86 -21.58
CA LEU A 93 -8.36 12.62 -20.62
C LEU A 93 -9.50 11.86 -21.28
N SER A 94 -10.00 10.85 -20.60
CA SER A 94 -11.24 10.17 -20.99
C SER A 94 -12.16 10.00 -19.79
N GLN A 95 -13.45 9.81 -20.05
CA GLN A 95 -14.45 9.50 -19.04
C GLN A 95 -15.18 8.20 -19.37
N ARG A 96 -15.60 7.50 -18.32
CA ARG A 96 -16.49 6.34 -18.39
C ARG A 96 -17.27 6.19 -17.09
N LEU A 97 -18.44 5.54 -17.15
CA LEU A 97 -19.22 5.31 -15.94
C LEU A 97 -18.75 4.05 -15.21
N TYR A 98 -18.60 2.94 -15.93
CA TYR A 98 -18.09 1.68 -15.38
C TYR A 98 -16.71 1.32 -15.95
N GLN A 99 -15.98 0.46 -15.23
CA GLN A 99 -14.63 0.06 -15.62
C GLN A 99 -14.56 -0.61 -17.00
N THR A 100 -15.61 -1.35 -17.37
CA THR A 100 -15.73 -2.07 -18.64
C THR A 100 -16.37 -1.27 -19.76
N ASP A 101 -16.86 -0.06 -19.47
CA ASP A 101 -17.41 0.81 -20.51
C ASP A 101 -16.30 1.33 -21.44
N PRO A 102 -16.61 1.61 -22.72
CA PRO A 102 -15.70 2.31 -23.60
C PRO A 102 -15.25 3.65 -23.02
N ARG A 103 -13.97 3.97 -23.20
CA ARG A 103 -13.43 5.29 -22.88
C ARG A 103 -13.99 6.31 -23.86
N VAL A 104 -14.68 7.32 -23.34
CA VAL A 104 -15.12 8.47 -24.14
C VAL A 104 -14.08 9.57 -23.98
N PRO A 105 -13.34 9.95 -25.04
CA PRO A 105 -12.32 10.99 -24.93
C PRO A 105 -12.96 12.34 -24.58
N ILE A 106 -12.21 13.16 -23.85
CA ILE A 106 -12.49 14.58 -23.62
C ILE A 106 -11.45 15.34 -24.43
N GLU A 107 -11.91 16.25 -25.28
CA GLU A 107 -11.04 17.09 -26.13
C GLU A 107 -10.00 17.83 -25.27
N ARG A 108 -8.75 17.94 -25.75
CA ARG A 108 -7.63 18.54 -25.02
C ARG A 108 -7.93 19.95 -24.51
N ALA A 109 -8.66 20.74 -25.29
CA ALA A 109 -9.07 22.11 -24.93
C ALA A 109 -10.11 22.17 -23.79
N GLY A 110 -10.71 21.02 -23.41
CA GLY A 110 -11.74 20.92 -22.38
C GLY A 110 -11.19 20.74 -20.97
N PHE A 111 -9.90 20.52 -20.78
CA PHE A 111 -9.29 20.35 -19.46
C PHE A 111 -7.87 20.93 -19.39
N ASP A 112 -7.38 21.13 -18.18
CA ASP A 112 -6.03 21.64 -17.93
C ASP A 112 -5.39 21.00 -16.69
N LEU A 113 -4.05 21.04 -16.61
CA LEU A 113 -3.27 20.56 -15.48
C LEU A 113 -2.49 21.72 -14.85
N GLU A 114 -2.90 22.13 -13.65
CA GLU A 114 -2.17 23.10 -12.84
C GLU A 114 -1.13 22.37 -11.97
N ILE A 115 0.11 22.84 -12.04
CA ILE A 115 1.27 22.22 -11.38
C ILE A 115 1.80 23.19 -10.31
N ASP A 116 1.58 22.85 -9.05
CA ASP A 116 2.07 23.61 -7.91
C ASP A 116 3.27 22.89 -7.28
N SER A 117 4.42 23.57 -7.25
CA SER A 117 5.59 23.06 -6.54
C SER A 117 5.31 23.00 -5.03
N GLU A 118 5.61 21.87 -4.40
CA GLU A 118 5.42 21.69 -2.97
C GLU A 118 6.76 21.81 -2.23
N PRO A 119 6.96 22.82 -1.36
CA PRO A 119 8.20 22.98 -0.59
C PRO A 119 8.50 21.72 0.22
N ASP A 120 9.78 21.35 0.33
CA ASP A 120 10.20 20.13 1.04
C ASP A 120 9.75 18.82 0.34
N SER A 121 9.26 18.87 -0.89
CA SER A 121 8.97 17.70 -1.71
C SER A 121 9.69 17.76 -3.06
N ASN A 122 9.94 16.61 -3.67
CA ASN A 122 10.39 16.50 -5.07
C ASN A 122 9.26 16.15 -6.04
N GLN A 123 8.02 16.20 -5.56
CA GLN A 123 6.82 15.91 -6.32
C GLN A 123 5.83 17.07 -6.15
N PRO A 124 5.20 17.55 -7.23
CA PRO A 124 4.24 18.65 -7.17
C PRO A 124 2.83 18.19 -6.77
N LEU A 125 2.02 19.15 -6.36
CA LEU A 125 0.57 19.02 -6.39
C LEU A 125 0.13 19.22 -7.84
N VAL A 126 -0.67 18.28 -8.37
CA VAL A 126 -1.20 18.37 -9.74
C VAL A 126 -2.72 18.38 -9.67
N THR A 127 -3.29 19.51 -10.09
CA THR A 127 -4.73 19.74 -10.10
C THR A 127 -5.24 19.63 -11.53
N LEU A 128 -6.18 18.71 -11.76
CA LEU A 128 -6.90 18.59 -13.02
C LEU A 128 -8.15 19.45 -12.97
N SER A 129 -8.24 20.40 -13.90
CA SER A 129 -9.41 21.26 -14.10
C SER A 129 -10.19 20.82 -15.32
N LEU A 130 -11.52 20.73 -15.22
CA LEU A 130 -12.39 20.27 -16.31
C LEU A 130 -13.48 21.29 -16.61
N GLN A 131 -13.55 21.75 -17.86
CA GLN A 131 -14.64 22.61 -18.34
C GLN A 131 -15.99 21.87 -18.27
N GLY A 132 -16.98 22.52 -17.67
CA GLY A 132 -18.28 21.89 -17.38
C GLY A 132 -18.29 20.99 -16.14
N GLY A 133 -17.12 20.76 -15.51
CA GLY A 133 -16.97 20.08 -14.24
C GLY A 133 -17.04 18.55 -14.30
N PHE A 134 -16.52 17.93 -13.24
CA PHE A 134 -16.55 16.49 -13.02
C PHE A 134 -17.94 16.02 -12.57
N LYS A 135 -18.41 14.93 -13.18
CA LYS A 135 -19.65 14.25 -12.83
C LYS A 135 -19.40 13.28 -11.67
N PRO A 136 -20.20 13.35 -10.59
CA PRO A 136 -20.09 12.40 -9.48
C PRO A 136 -20.21 10.94 -9.93
N GLY A 137 -19.29 10.11 -9.46
CA GLY A 137 -19.27 8.66 -9.74
C GLY A 137 -18.68 8.25 -11.09
N TYR A 138 -18.42 9.20 -12.02
CA TYR A 138 -17.69 8.90 -13.25
C TYR A 138 -16.21 8.68 -12.98
N ILE A 139 -15.61 7.78 -13.75
CA ILE A 139 -14.18 7.53 -13.77
C ILE A 139 -13.58 8.41 -14.86
N TYR A 140 -12.72 9.32 -14.45
CA TYR A 140 -11.89 10.12 -15.34
C TYR A 140 -10.50 9.50 -15.39
N GLU A 141 -10.04 9.11 -16.56
CA GLU A 141 -8.72 8.52 -16.76
C GLU A 141 -7.84 9.54 -17.48
N LEU A 142 -6.83 10.02 -16.75
CA LEU A 142 -5.80 10.93 -17.20
C LEU A 142 -4.51 10.13 -17.46
N ILE A 143 -3.91 10.32 -18.63
CA ILE A 143 -2.60 9.79 -19.00
C ILE A 143 -1.75 10.96 -19.50
N TYR A 144 -0.52 11.07 -18.99
CA TYR A 144 0.48 12.03 -19.48
C TYR A 144 1.89 11.46 -19.30
N GLU A 145 2.86 11.97 -20.06
CA GLU A 145 4.26 11.66 -19.84
C GLU A 145 4.78 12.41 -18.61
N ALA A 146 5.26 11.68 -17.59
CA ALA A 146 5.90 12.25 -16.42
C ALA A 146 7.42 12.14 -16.48
N MET A 147 8.11 12.89 -15.62
CA MET A 147 9.54 12.81 -15.39
C MET A 147 9.89 12.65 -13.91
N ASN A 148 11.18 12.45 -13.64
CA ASN A 148 11.75 12.44 -12.29
C ASN A 148 11.15 11.35 -11.36
N PRO A 149 11.11 10.06 -11.78
CA PRO A 149 10.67 8.99 -10.88
C PRO A 149 11.58 8.92 -9.65
N VAL A 150 11.02 8.53 -8.51
CA VAL A 150 11.79 8.43 -7.26
C VAL A 150 12.18 6.99 -6.93
N LEU A 151 13.19 6.81 -6.08
CA LEU A 151 13.58 5.52 -5.53
C LEU A 151 12.59 5.07 -4.43
N ALA A 152 11.35 4.76 -4.82
CA ALA A 152 10.28 4.41 -3.88
C ALA A 152 10.60 3.17 -3.02
N GLY A 153 11.31 2.19 -3.60
CA GLY A 153 11.75 0.98 -2.90
C GLY A 153 12.65 1.26 -1.68
N ALA A 154 13.24 2.46 -1.58
CA ALA A 154 14.00 2.88 -0.40
C ALA A 154 13.14 2.89 0.87
N GLY A 155 11.81 2.99 0.78
CA GLY A 155 10.92 2.87 1.92
C GLY A 155 11.00 1.48 2.59
N MET A 156 11.04 0.41 1.79
CA MET A 156 11.21 -0.96 2.31
C MET A 156 12.62 -1.19 2.85
N ALA A 157 13.64 -0.64 2.17
CA ALA A 157 15.01 -0.67 2.67
C ALA A 157 15.15 0.05 4.02
N GLY A 158 14.54 1.22 4.17
CA GLY A 158 14.53 1.98 5.42
C GLY A 158 13.85 1.23 6.57
N ILE A 159 12.73 0.54 6.31
CA ILE A 159 12.09 -0.35 7.30
C ILE A 159 13.06 -1.45 7.73
N ARG A 160 13.66 -2.15 6.76
CA ARG A 160 14.62 -3.24 7.00
C ARG A 160 15.80 -2.78 7.86
N ASP A 161 16.44 -1.70 7.45
CA ASP A 161 17.69 -1.24 8.06
C ASP A 161 17.44 -0.68 9.46
N LEU A 162 16.32 0.03 9.67
CA LEU A 162 15.97 0.54 10.99
C LEU A 162 15.66 -0.59 11.98
N VAL A 163 14.89 -1.60 11.56
CA VAL A 163 14.58 -2.75 12.42
C VAL A 163 15.83 -3.59 12.69
N SER A 164 16.67 -3.81 11.68
CA SER A 164 17.96 -4.52 11.85
C SER A 164 18.87 -3.76 12.84
N LEU A 165 19.00 -2.44 12.71
CA LEU A 165 19.82 -1.61 13.60
C LEU A 165 19.33 -1.67 15.06
N ILE A 166 18.01 -1.68 15.28
CA ILE A 166 17.41 -1.82 16.61
C ILE A 166 17.70 -3.19 17.23
N ARG A 167 17.70 -4.27 16.43
CA ARG A 167 17.90 -5.64 16.94
C ARG A 167 19.36 -6.01 17.17
N TYR A 168 20.23 -5.57 16.26
CA TYR A 168 21.57 -6.14 16.15
C TYR A 168 22.71 -5.15 16.36
N GLU A 169 22.38 -3.87 16.52
CA GLU A 169 23.34 -2.78 16.53
C GLU A 169 24.18 -2.73 15.23
N GLY A 170 24.94 -1.65 15.06
CA GLY A 170 25.78 -1.48 13.88
C GLY A 170 26.17 -0.03 13.65
N LYS A 171 26.59 0.25 12.42
CA LYS A 171 26.94 1.61 12.02
C LYS A 171 25.69 2.49 12.07
N GLY A 172 25.68 3.45 12.99
CA GLY A 172 24.55 4.35 13.23
C GLY A 172 23.80 4.09 14.54
N SER A 173 24.18 3.06 15.33
CA SER A 173 23.55 2.77 16.63
C SER A 173 23.60 3.93 17.61
N GLY A 174 24.57 4.85 17.49
CA GLY A 174 24.62 6.07 18.30
C GLY A 174 23.34 6.93 18.21
N VAL A 175 22.62 6.88 17.09
CA VAL A 175 21.33 7.58 16.93
C VAL A 175 20.21 6.93 17.77
N LEU A 176 20.35 5.65 18.12
CA LEU A 176 19.39 4.92 18.96
C LEU A 176 19.70 5.07 20.46
N GLU A 177 20.91 5.50 20.85
CA GLU A 177 21.29 5.64 22.26
C GLU A 177 20.38 6.64 23.00
N GLU A 178 20.03 7.75 22.33
CA GLU A 178 19.11 8.77 22.86
C GLU A 178 17.68 8.23 23.10
N LEU A 179 17.29 7.15 22.40
CA LEU A 179 15.98 6.52 22.55
C LEU A 179 15.91 5.58 23.76
N ASN A 180 17.05 5.23 24.36
CA ASN A 180 17.16 4.34 25.52
C ASN A 180 16.31 3.07 25.37
N LEU A 181 16.37 2.46 24.18
CA LEU A 181 15.59 1.26 23.86
C LEU A 181 16.08 0.08 24.69
N PRO A 182 15.19 -0.77 25.23
CA PRO A 182 15.61 -2.05 25.79
C PRO A 182 16.14 -2.95 24.67
N ASN A 183 16.89 -4.00 25.02
CA ASN A 183 17.32 -4.98 24.03
C ASN A 183 16.09 -5.67 23.40
N ILE A 184 15.94 -5.54 22.07
CA ILE A 184 14.83 -6.09 21.29
C ILE A 184 15.28 -7.36 20.56
N ASN A 185 14.98 -8.52 21.14
CA ASN A 185 15.33 -9.81 20.53
C ASN A 185 14.29 -10.32 19.51
N HIS A 186 13.04 -9.86 19.63
CA HIS A 186 11.92 -10.30 18.80
C HIS A 186 11.17 -9.12 18.21
N THR A 187 10.74 -9.28 16.96
CA THR A 187 10.07 -8.23 16.20
C THR A 187 8.93 -8.80 15.38
N VAL A 188 7.79 -8.09 15.41
CA VAL A 188 6.59 -8.43 14.67
C VAL A 188 6.15 -7.23 13.87
N ALA A 189 5.94 -7.41 12.57
CA ALA A 189 5.34 -6.40 11.71
C ALA A 189 3.86 -6.70 11.49
N TYR A 190 2.99 -5.71 11.67
CA TYR A 190 1.61 -5.78 11.23
C TYR A 190 1.21 -4.52 10.47
N GLY A 191 0.27 -4.67 9.55
CA GLY A 191 -0.14 -3.56 8.69
C GLY A 191 -1.50 -3.81 8.08
N PHE A 192 -2.28 -2.75 7.86
CA PHE A 192 -3.63 -2.80 7.35
C PHE A 192 -3.69 -2.26 5.92
N SER A 193 -4.43 -2.96 5.07
CA SER A 193 -4.76 -2.53 3.72
C SER A 193 -3.47 -2.29 2.93
N GLN A 194 -3.12 -1.05 2.61
CA GLN A 194 -1.88 -0.71 1.93
C GLN A 194 -0.62 -1.16 2.68
N SER A 195 -0.52 -1.00 4.02
CA SER A 195 0.65 -1.51 4.73
C SER A 195 0.63 -3.04 4.87
N GLY A 196 -0.54 -3.68 4.81
CA GLY A 196 -0.63 -5.14 4.67
C GLY A 196 -0.09 -5.63 3.33
N ARG A 197 -0.44 -4.94 2.23
CA ARG A 197 0.11 -5.19 0.89
C ARG A 197 1.62 -4.93 0.84
N LEU A 198 2.08 -3.88 1.52
CA LEU A 198 3.51 -3.61 1.67
C LEU A 198 4.23 -4.78 2.32
N LEU A 199 3.71 -5.32 3.42
CA LEU A 199 4.32 -6.47 4.10
C LEU A 199 4.37 -7.71 3.20
N ARG A 200 3.35 -7.95 2.38
CA ARG A 200 3.39 -9.02 1.37
C ARG A 200 4.50 -8.78 0.35
N GLN A 201 4.60 -7.57 -0.19
CA GLN A 201 5.66 -7.22 -1.15
C GLN A 201 7.05 -7.24 -0.52
N TYR A 202 7.18 -6.78 0.71
CA TYR A 202 8.42 -6.78 1.49
C TYR A 202 9.01 -8.19 1.59
N LEU A 203 8.17 -9.20 1.87
CA LEU A 203 8.57 -10.61 1.89
C LEU A 203 8.94 -11.12 0.49
N TYR A 204 8.10 -10.84 -0.51
CA TYR A 204 8.34 -11.25 -1.90
C TYR A 204 9.62 -10.64 -2.50
N ASP A 205 9.91 -9.38 -2.17
CA ASP A 205 11.12 -8.69 -2.61
C ASP A 205 12.36 -9.11 -1.82
N GLY A 206 12.19 -9.86 -0.72
CA GLY A 206 13.28 -10.47 0.05
C GLY A 206 13.81 -9.59 1.18
N PHE A 207 13.08 -8.53 1.55
CA PHE A 207 13.54 -7.59 2.57
C PHE A 207 13.55 -8.15 4.00
N ASN A 208 13.04 -9.36 4.26
CA ASN A 208 13.17 -9.97 5.59
C ASN A 208 14.59 -10.47 5.93
N ALA A 209 15.51 -10.40 4.96
CA ALA A 209 16.94 -10.55 5.18
C ALA A 209 17.60 -9.17 5.19
N ASP A 210 18.30 -8.84 6.27
CA ASP A 210 19.16 -7.67 6.30
C ASP A 210 20.42 -7.86 5.42
N LEU A 211 21.30 -6.85 5.39
CA LEU A 211 22.51 -6.88 4.56
C LEU A 211 23.49 -7.99 4.96
N ASP A 212 23.40 -8.49 6.19
CA ASP A 212 24.20 -9.60 6.73
C ASP A 212 23.41 -10.93 6.72
N LYS A 213 22.26 -10.97 6.03
CA LYS A 213 21.34 -12.13 5.93
C LYS A 213 20.71 -12.56 7.25
N ARG A 214 20.60 -11.66 8.22
CA ARG A 214 19.90 -11.90 9.49
C ARG A 214 18.40 -11.61 9.33
N ILE A 215 17.60 -12.26 10.18
CA ILE A 215 16.15 -12.09 10.19
C ILE A 215 15.81 -10.67 10.61
N VAL A 216 14.94 -10.00 9.85
CA VAL A 216 14.44 -8.66 10.21
C VAL A 216 13.21 -8.78 11.09
N PHE A 217 12.16 -9.47 10.63
CA PHE A 217 10.95 -9.76 11.40
C PHE A 217 10.82 -11.26 11.67
N ASP A 218 10.53 -11.60 12.94
CA ASP A 218 10.22 -12.98 13.35
C ASP A 218 8.77 -13.34 13.05
N GLY A 219 7.87 -12.34 13.07
CA GLY A 219 6.45 -12.47 12.75
C GLY A 219 5.96 -11.39 11.79
N VAL A 220 5.11 -11.76 10.84
CA VAL A 220 4.47 -10.81 9.91
C VAL A 220 2.97 -11.06 9.81
N VAL A 221 2.18 -10.00 9.99
CA VAL A 221 0.71 -10.06 10.04
C VAL A 221 0.09 -9.04 9.07
N PRO A 222 -0.05 -9.38 7.78
CA PRO A 222 -0.77 -8.54 6.84
C PRO A 222 -2.27 -8.63 7.09
N PHE A 223 -2.87 -7.51 7.46
CA PHE A 223 -4.32 -7.35 7.58
C PHE A 223 -4.92 -6.81 6.28
N ILE A 224 -6.05 -7.39 5.89
CA ILE A 224 -6.97 -6.90 4.85
C ILE A 224 -6.24 -6.55 3.53
N ALA A 225 -5.17 -7.29 3.22
CA ALA A 225 -4.34 -7.05 2.04
C ALA A 225 -4.94 -7.70 0.78
N GLY A 226 -5.71 -8.78 0.95
CA GLY A 226 -6.09 -9.69 -0.13
C GLY A 226 -4.86 -10.28 -0.81
N SER A 227 -4.94 -10.59 -2.09
CA SER A 227 -3.81 -11.13 -2.85
C SER A 227 -2.76 -10.09 -3.21
N GLY A 228 -3.12 -8.81 -3.15
CA GLY A 228 -2.36 -7.73 -3.73
C GLY A 228 -1.03 -7.39 -3.05
N TYR A 229 -0.16 -6.85 -3.88
CA TYR A 229 1.02 -6.04 -3.62
C TYR A 229 0.68 -4.56 -3.80
N GLY A 230 1.67 -3.69 -3.95
CA GLY A 230 1.44 -2.31 -4.34
C GLY A 230 2.50 -1.82 -5.31
N MET A 231 2.37 -0.57 -5.72
CA MET A 231 3.42 0.09 -6.49
C MET A 231 4.45 0.66 -5.52
N PHE A 232 5.16 -0.20 -4.79
CA PHE A 232 6.16 0.20 -3.80
C PHE A 232 7.59 0.15 -4.34
N ASN A 233 7.81 -0.55 -5.46
CA ASN A 233 9.13 -0.74 -6.06
C ASN A 233 9.03 -0.74 -7.60
N ASN A 234 8.19 0.14 -8.14
CA ASN A 234 7.95 0.30 -9.58
C ASN A 234 8.45 1.68 -10.02
N ARG A 235 8.87 1.80 -11.29
CA ARG A 235 9.08 3.12 -11.90
C ARG A 235 7.76 3.89 -11.85
N PHE A 236 7.80 5.15 -11.42
CA PHE A 236 6.61 5.96 -11.14
C PHE A 236 5.64 5.29 -10.14
N ALA A 237 6.21 4.72 -9.08
CA ALA A 237 5.47 4.11 -7.97
C ALA A 237 4.37 5.04 -7.42
N MET A 238 3.15 4.51 -7.32
CA MET A 238 2.00 5.17 -6.70
C MET A 238 1.40 4.29 -5.60
N PRO A 239 2.08 4.17 -4.43
CA PRO A 239 1.62 3.38 -3.29
C PRO A 239 0.11 3.44 -2.95
N PRO A 240 -0.60 4.60 -2.98
CA PRO A 240 -1.99 4.72 -2.54
C PRO A 240 -2.97 4.05 -3.50
N ARG A 241 -2.53 3.83 -4.74
CA ARG A 241 -3.32 3.20 -5.80
C ARG A 241 -3.45 1.71 -5.55
N THR A 242 -4.63 1.20 -5.86
CA THR A 242 -5.04 -0.17 -5.56
C THR A 242 -6.24 -0.50 -6.42
N SER A 243 -6.28 -1.69 -7.02
CA SER A 243 -7.37 -2.17 -7.88
C SER A 243 -8.73 -2.12 -7.16
N GLY A 244 -9.85 -2.04 -7.85
CA GLY A 244 -11.15 -2.07 -7.21
C GLY A 244 -12.23 -2.39 -8.22
N GLN A 245 -13.44 -2.71 -7.74
CA GLN A 245 -14.56 -2.98 -8.63
C GLN A 245 -14.85 -1.77 -9.55
N HIS A 246 -14.82 -0.56 -9.00
CA HIS A 246 -15.17 0.67 -9.72
C HIS A 246 -13.98 1.52 -10.13
N SER A 247 -12.80 1.34 -9.55
CA SER A 247 -11.65 2.21 -9.78
C SER A 247 -10.34 1.44 -9.87
N ASN A 248 -9.37 2.00 -10.61
CA ASN A 248 -7.99 1.54 -10.72
C ASN A 248 -7.85 0.06 -11.14
N TYR A 249 -8.82 -0.50 -11.87
CA TYR A 249 -8.85 -1.94 -12.20
C TYR A 249 -7.57 -2.43 -12.90
N LEU A 250 -6.96 -1.57 -13.71
CA LEU A 250 -5.74 -1.87 -14.47
C LEU A 250 -4.43 -1.51 -13.73
N TYR A 251 -4.49 -1.04 -12.48
CA TYR A 251 -3.26 -0.82 -11.73
C TYR A 251 -2.64 -2.16 -11.30
N PRO A 252 -1.31 -2.29 -11.38
CA PRO A 252 -0.62 -3.57 -11.18
C PRO A 252 -0.46 -3.89 -9.68
N THR A 253 -1.57 -4.05 -8.96
CA THR A 253 -1.54 -4.41 -7.54
C THR A 253 -1.74 -5.89 -7.28
N ASP A 254 -2.48 -6.61 -8.12
CA ASP A 254 -2.73 -8.04 -7.91
C ASP A 254 -1.90 -8.85 -8.91
N LEU A 255 -0.60 -9.00 -8.61
CA LEU A 255 0.37 -9.69 -9.45
C LEU A 255 0.69 -11.09 -8.90
N PHE A 256 1.03 -12.03 -9.76
CA PHE A 256 1.58 -13.33 -9.35
C PHE A 256 2.99 -13.15 -8.75
N PRO A 257 3.39 -13.92 -7.71
CA PRO A 257 2.65 -14.98 -7.03
C PRO A 257 1.64 -14.48 -5.99
N PHE A 258 0.54 -15.22 -5.80
CA PHE A 258 -0.47 -14.84 -4.80
C PHE A 258 -0.32 -15.60 -3.48
N THR A 259 0.06 -16.87 -3.54
CA THR A 259 0.24 -17.75 -2.39
C THR A 259 1.56 -17.48 -1.66
N TYR A 260 1.59 -17.81 -0.37
CA TYR A 260 2.83 -17.75 0.41
C TYR A 260 3.81 -18.87 0.06
N GLY A 261 3.28 -20.07 -0.21
CA GLY A 261 4.03 -21.20 -0.77
C GLY A 261 4.21 -21.06 -2.28
N GLU A 262 5.02 -21.95 -2.84
CA GLU A 262 5.22 -22.01 -4.29
C GLU A 262 3.94 -22.48 -4.99
N THR A 263 3.55 -21.76 -6.04
CA THR A 263 2.52 -22.15 -7.01
C THR A 263 3.03 -21.89 -8.42
N THR A 264 2.31 -22.40 -9.43
CA THR A 264 2.64 -22.16 -10.84
C THR A 264 1.51 -21.39 -11.50
N ASP A 265 1.84 -20.27 -12.15
CA ASP A 265 0.91 -19.51 -12.98
C ASP A 265 0.60 -20.32 -14.26
N PRO A 266 -0.66 -20.75 -14.49
CA PRO A 266 -1.03 -21.58 -15.62
C PRO A 266 -0.93 -20.84 -16.96
N TYR A 267 -0.93 -19.49 -16.95
CA TYR A 267 -0.87 -18.70 -18.18
C TYR A 267 0.56 -18.44 -18.64
N SER A 268 1.48 -18.14 -17.71
CA SER A 268 2.89 -17.86 -18.05
C SER A 268 3.84 -19.04 -17.83
N GLY A 269 3.41 -20.08 -17.11
CA GLY A 269 4.24 -21.20 -16.69
C GLY A 269 5.26 -20.87 -15.59
N ARG A 270 5.22 -19.66 -15.01
CA ARG A 270 6.15 -19.23 -13.96
C ARG A 270 5.79 -19.89 -12.62
N SER A 271 6.80 -20.45 -11.93
CA SER A 271 6.63 -20.98 -10.56
C SER A 271 7.30 -20.07 -9.53
N ASP A 272 6.52 -19.59 -8.56
CA ASP A 272 6.98 -18.64 -7.54
C ASP A 272 6.09 -18.66 -6.28
N GLY A 273 6.52 -17.98 -5.21
CA GLY A 273 5.76 -17.84 -3.96
C GLY A 273 6.26 -16.66 -3.13
N VAL A 274 5.39 -16.02 -2.34
CA VAL A 274 5.75 -14.82 -1.55
C VAL A 274 6.94 -15.09 -0.61
N LEU A 275 7.07 -16.31 -0.07
CA LEU A 275 8.15 -16.67 0.87
C LEU A 275 9.41 -17.24 0.20
N LYS A 276 9.46 -17.31 -1.14
CA LYS A 276 10.56 -17.98 -1.86
C LYS A 276 11.92 -17.39 -1.51
N LYS A 277 12.07 -16.06 -1.57
CA LYS A 277 13.34 -15.39 -1.23
C LYS A 277 13.71 -15.54 0.24
N ALA A 278 12.72 -15.45 1.13
CA ALA A 278 12.94 -15.62 2.57
C ALA A 278 13.44 -17.04 2.90
N ARG A 279 12.98 -18.07 2.18
CA ARG A 279 13.52 -19.44 2.30
C ARG A 279 14.97 -19.52 1.84
N GLN A 280 15.29 -18.91 0.70
CA GLN A 280 16.65 -18.88 0.16
C GLN A 280 17.65 -18.18 1.09
N SER A 281 17.20 -17.16 1.83
CA SER A 281 18.03 -16.43 2.80
C SER A 281 17.98 -17.01 4.22
N ASN A 282 17.22 -18.08 4.47
CA ASN A 282 16.94 -18.60 5.82
C ASN A 282 16.35 -17.54 6.78
N THR A 283 15.50 -16.66 6.26
CA THR A 283 14.84 -15.59 7.02
C THR A 283 13.32 -15.65 6.93
N VAL A 284 12.74 -16.84 6.99
CA VAL A 284 11.29 -17.05 6.93
C VAL A 284 10.64 -16.61 8.25
N PRO A 285 9.66 -15.68 8.25
CA PRO A 285 8.92 -15.32 9.44
C PRO A 285 7.77 -16.31 9.70
N LYS A 286 7.29 -16.37 10.95
CA LYS A 286 5.92 -16.84 11.20
C LYS A 286 4.93 -15.85 10.57
N LEU A 287 3.86 -16.35 9.95
CA LEU A 287 2.94 -15.50 9.20
C LEU A 287 1.48 -15.77 9.54
N MET A 288 0.72 -14.70 9.82
CA MET A 288 -0.74 -14.75 9.91
C MET A 288 -1.33 -13.77 8.90
N HIS A 289 -1.93 -14.28 7.81
CA HIS A 289 -2.74 -13.45 6.92
C HIS A 289 -4.14 -13.36 7.49
N ILE A 290 -4.60 -12.14 7.78
CA ILE A 290 -5.94 -11.91 8.31
C ILE A 290 -6.69 -10.98 7.36
N GLN A 291 -7.83 -11.40 6.84
CA GLN A 291 -8.65 -10.56 5.97
C GLN A 291 -10.12 -10.63 6.35
N THR A 292 -10.93 -9.77 5.75
CA THR A 292 -12.39 -9.77 5.92
C THR A 292 -13.08 -10.33 4.69
N SER A 293 -14.39 -10.59 4.78
CA SER A 293 -15.22 -10.92 3.61
C SER A 293 -15.08 -9.89 2.47
N ASN A 294 -14.76 -8.63 2.76
CA ASN A 294 -14.57 -7.60 1.73
C ASN A 294 -13.45 -7.97 0.74
N GLU A 295 -12.37 -8.60 1.21
CA GLU A 295 -11.20 -8.85 0.36
C GLU A 295 -11.51 -9.90 -0.72
N TYR A 296 -12.45 -10.82 -0.48
CA TYR A 296 -12.95 -11.73 -1.52
C TYR A 296 -13.66 -10.99 -2.65
N TRP A 297 -14.36 -9.90 -2.36
CA TRP A 297 -15.13 -9.15 -3.36
C TRP A 297 -14.27 -8.21 -4.20
N VAL A 298 -13.24 -7.60 -3.61
CA VAL A 298 -12.52 -6.47 -4.25
C VAL A 298 -11.00 -6.56 -4.21
N ARG A 299 -10.41 -7.65 -3.68
CA ARG A 299 -8.96 -7.79 -3.48
C ARG A 299 -8.41 -9.19 -3.78
N GLY A 300 -9.11 -9.99 -4.59
CA GLY A 300 -8.67 -11.35 -4.91
C GLY A 300 -8.42 -12.21 -3.67
N GLY A 301 -9.20 -12.02 -2.60
CA GLY A 301 -8.93 -12.59 -1.28
C GLY A 301 -8.86 -14.11 -1.21
N SER A 302 -9.31 -14.84 -2.24
CA SER A 302 -9.12 -16.29 -2.34
C SER A 302 -7.68 -16.67 -2.72
N LEU A 303 -7.04 -15.90 -3.61
CA LEU A 303 -5.77 -16.28 -4.25
C LEU A 303 -4.57 -16.45 -3.31
N PRO A 304 -4.51 -15.89 -2.08
CA PRO A 304 -3.49 -16.28 -1.12
C PRO A 304 -3.59 -17.73 -0.62
N HIS A 305 -4.75 -18.38 -0.77
CA HIS A 305 -5.06 -19.70 -0.23
C HIS A 305 -5.77 -20.64 -1.22
N THR A 306 -5.85 -20.28 -2.49
CA THR A 306 -6.28 -21.15 -3.60
C THR A 306 -5.19 -21.19 -4.67
N ASN A 307 -5.23 -22.16 -5.58
CA ASN A 307 -4.41 -22.10 -6.79
C ASN A 307 -4.76 -20.85 -7.65
N PRO A 308 -3.89 -20.44 -8.59
CA PRO A 308 -4.13 -19.23 -9.40
C PRO A 308 -5.44 -19.24 -10.21
N ASP A 309 -5.95 -20.43 -10.57
CA ASP A 309 -7.25 -20.60 -11.25
C ASP A 309 -8.45 -20.53 -10.30
N GLY A 310 -8.23 -20.56 -8.98
CA GLY A 310 -9.27 -20.54 -7.95
C GLY A 310 -10.14 -21.80 -7.91
N THR A 311 -9.63 -22.94 -8.40
CA THR A 311 -10.37 -24.21 -8.52
C THR A 311 -10.12 -25.17 -7.36
N GLU A 312 -9.01 -25.02 -6.63
CA GLU A 312 -8.66 -25.85 -5.48
C GLU A 312 -7.90 -25.04 -4.41
N ASP A 313 -7.88 -25.55 -3.18
CA ASP A 313 -7.12 -24.96 -2.09
C ASP A 313 -5.61 -25.07 -2.35
N ALA A 314 -4.86 -23.99 -2.08
CA ALA A 314 -3.41 -24.03 -2.14
C ALA A 314 -2.84 -24.71 -0.89
N GLU A 315 -1.72 -25.43 -1.06
CA GLU A 315 -0.96 -25.92 0.08
C GLU A 315 -0.30 -24.75 0.81
N LEU A 316 -0.79 -24.45 2.02
CA LEU A 316 -0.22 -23.40 2.85
C LEU A 316 1.06 -23.90 3.55
N PRO A 317 2.17 -23.15 3.48
CA PRO A 317 3.36 -23.45 4.26
C PRO A 317 3.07 -23.60 5.76
N SER A 318 3.84 -24.47 6.43
CA SER A 318 3.67 -24.77 7.86
C SER A 318 3.75 -23.54 8.79
N GLU A 319 4.50 -22.53 8.37
CA GLU A 319 4.73 -21.24 9.02
C GLU A 319 3.59 -20.22 8.79
N VAL A 320 2.65 -20.52 7.89
CA VAL A 320 1.55 -19.64 7.50
C VAL A 320 0.24 -20.08 8.18
N ARG A 321 -0.51 -19.11 8.69
CA ARG A 321 -1.91 -19.26 9.07
C ARG A 321 -2.73 -18.24 8.31
N PHE A 322 -3.92 -18.67 7.89
CA PHE A 322 -4.85 -17.84 7.14
C PHE A 322 -6.17 -17.74 7.90
N TYR A 323 -6.66 -16.52 8.10
CA TYR A 323 -7.91 -16.25 8.81
C TYR A 323 -8.79 -15.29 8.02
N THR A 324 -10.08 -15.61 7.95
CA THR A 324 -11.11 -14.75 7.38
C THR A 324 -12.11 -14.35 8.44
N ILE A 325 -12.29 -13.05 8.63
CA ILE A 325 -13.34 -12.47 9.47
C ILE A 325 -14.60 -12.27 8.63
N GLY A 326 -15.59 -13.12 8.87
CA GLY A 326 -16.87 -13.10 8.16
C GLY A 326 -17.70 -11.84 8.41
N GLY A 327 -18.47 -11.41 7.41
CA GLY A 327 -19.51 -10.37 7.56
C GLY A 327 -18.96 -8.99 7.93
N SER A 328 -17.73 -8.68 7.53
CA SER A 328 -17.04 -7.43 7.84
C SER A 328 -16.69 -6.64 6.59
N GLN A 329 -16.74 -5.31 6.67
CA GLN A 329 -16.20 -4.40 5.64
C GLN A 329 -14.67 -4.30 5.76
N HIS A 330 -14.04 -3.73 4.74
CA HIS A 330 -12.58 -3.55 4.66
C HIS A 330 -11.95 -3.00 5.95
N GLY A 331 -12.41 -1.84 6.44
CA GLY A 331 -11.95 -1.27 7.71
C GLY A 331 -12.84 -1.68 8.87
N SER A 332 -12.27 -1.88 10.05
CA SER A 332 -13.07 -2.15 11.25
C SER A 332 -14.04 -1.00 11.53
N GLY A 333 -15.30 -1.36 11.78
CA GLY A 333 -16.31 -0.45 12.30
C GLY A 333 -16.07 -0.15 13.79
N ASN A 334 -17.06 0.47 14.43
CA ASN A 334 -17.04 0.86 15.85
C ASN A 334 -18.11 0.14 16.69
N GLY A 335 -18.77 -0.87 16.13
CA GLY A 335 -19.85 -1.62 16.77
C GLY A 335 -21.20 -0.90 16.82
N ARG A 336 -21.32 0.29 16.22
CA ARG A 336 -22.54 1.11 16.27
C ARG A 336 -23.12 1.33 14.87
N PRO A 337 -24.34 0.83 14.59
CA PRO A 337 -25.07 1.16 13.37
C PRO A 337 -25.21 2.68 13.19
N ARG A 338 -25.21 3.15 11.95
CA ARG A 338 -25.43 4.56 11.61
C ARG A 338 -26.16 4.69 10.27
N PRO A 339 -26.80 5.83 10.00
CA PRO A 339 -27.39 6.09 8.68
C PRO A 339 -26.36 5.99 7.55
N ALA A 340 -26.86 5.78 6.32
CA ALA A 340 -26.04 5.94 5.13
C ALA A 340 -25.43 7.35 5.08
N THR A 341 -24.19 7.44 4.63
CA THR A 341 -23.45 8.71 4.52
C THR A 341 -23.01 8.92 3.08
N THR A 342 -22.20 8.00 2.58
CA THR A 342 -21.80 7.90 1.17
C THR A 342 -22.35 6.60 0.62
N GLY A 343 -23.18 6.68 -0.43
CA GLY A 343 -23.85 5.53 -1.04
C GLY A 343 -25.27 5.26 -0.53
N GLN A 344 -25.89 4.21 -1.05
CA GLN A 344 -27.31 3.87 -0.79
C GLN A 344 -27.53 3.11 0.53
N LEU A 345 -26.50 2.43 1.06
CA LEU A 345 -26.60 1.58 2.24
C LEU A 345 -25.80 2.13 3.44
N PRO A 346 -26.25 1.87 4.68
CA PRO A 346 -25.45 2.06 5.88
C PRO A 346 -24.10 1.36 5.81
N ARG A 347 -23.06 1.98 6.39
CA ARG A 347 -21.77 1.31 6.55
C ARG A 347 -21.89 0.19 7.59
N ASN A 348 -21.28 -0.95 7.31
CA ASN A 348 -21.25 -2.09 8.23
C ASN A 348 -20.59 -1.68 9.56
N PRO A 349 -21.27 -1.84 10.71
CA PRO A 349 -20.73 -1.42 12.00
C PRO A 349 -19.77 -2.42 12.64
N ASN A 350 -19.59 -3.62 12.08
CA ASN A 350 -18.82 -4.71 12.69
C ASN A 350 -17.42 -4.26 13.16
N LEU A 351 -17.14 -4.39 14.46
CA LEU A 351 -15.88 -4.02 15.12
C LEU A 351 -15.01 -5.27 15.24
N TRP A 352 -14.23 -5.56 14.20
CA TRP A 352 -13.40 -6.75 14.14
C TRP A 352 -11.96 -6.52 14.60
N ASN A 353 -11.48 -5.28 14.68
CA ASN A 353 -10.08 -4.99 15.01
C ASN A 353 -9.58 -5.64 16.32
N PRO A 354 -10.36 -5.64 17.42
CA PRO A 354 -9.92 -6.32 18.65
C PRO A 354 -9.62 -7.82 18.46
N ILE A 355 -10.41 -8.52 17.63
CA ILE A 355 -10.14 -9.93 17.29
C ILE A 355 -8.82 -10.05 16.54
N GLY A 356 -8.58 -9.15 15.58
CA GLY A 356 -7.32 -9.09 14.83
C GLY A 356 -6.11 -8.83 15.73
N MET A 357 -6.20 -7.86 16.64
CA MET A 357 -5.11 -7.55 17.57
C MET A 357 -4.84 -8.68 18.56
N SER A 358 -5.86 -9.45 18.99
CA SER A 358 -5.62 -10.67 19.78
C SER A 358 -4.81 -11.73 19.03
N LEU A 359 -4.91 -11.80 17.70
CA LEU A 359 -4.04 -12.67 16.89
C LEU A 359 -2.60 -12.15 16.84
N VAL A 360 -2.40 -10.82 16.85
CA VAL A 360 -1.05 -10.22 16.97
C VAL A 360 -0.43 -10.53 18.32
N VAL A 361 -1.20 -10.50 19.42
CA VAL A 361 -0.74 -10.98 20.74
C VAL A 361 -0.22 -12.41 20.63
N ARG A 362 -0.99 -13.30 19.99
CA ARG A 362 -0.63 -14.71 19.87
C ARG A 362 0.54 -14.99 18.91
N MET A 363 0.91 -14.04 18.05
CA MET A 363 2.14 -14.14 17.24
C MET A 363 3.39 -14.06 18.12
N PHE A 364 3.32 -13.27 19.19
CA PHE A 364 4.43 -13.06 20.12
C PHE A 364 4.59 -14.19 21.14
N GLU A 365 3.48 -14.67 21.71
CA GLU A 365 3.47 -15.79 22.67
C GLU A 365 3.82 -17.15 22.03
#